data_AF-A0A7Z0JAL1-F1
#
_entry.id   AF-A0A7Z0JAL1-F1
#
_cell.length_a   1.000
_cell.length_b   1.000
_cell.length_c   1.000
_cell.angle_alpha   90.00
_cell.angle_beta   90.00
_cell.angle_gamma   90.00
#
_symmetry.space_group_name_H-M   'P 1'
#
loop_
_entity.id
_entity.type
_entity.pdbx_description
1 polymer ?
#
loop_
_entity_poly.entity_id
_entity_poly.type
_entity_poly.pdbx_seq_one_letter_code
_entity_poly.pdbx_strand_id
1 'polypeptide(L)'
;MNITNLPAAGWDLVSFFENAREYASTAGGGLLALMGTVGVIWGGVLLIKKLMASQQDQTSWIKILGLILVGGALMAGGFGLISNIAEGGQTTIEDLGGGMILLQSFGSTA
;
A
#
# COMPACT_ATOMS: atom_id res chain seq x y z
N MET A 1 33.77 -22.42 34.65
CA MET A 1 33.14 -21.39 33.79
C MET A 1 31.93 -22.02 33.13
N ASN A 2 30.75 -21.53 33.46
CA ASN A 2 29.47 -22.04 32.95
C ASN A 2 29.25 -21.43 31.55
N ILE A 3 29.42 -22.22 30.49
CA ILE A 3 29.35 -21.79 29.08
C ILE A 3 27.91 -21.71 28.53
N THR A 4 26.89 -21.78 29.38
CA THR A 4 25.48 -21.75 28.96
C THR A 4 24.86 -20.35 28.86
N ASN A 5 25.65 -19.29 29.04
CA ASN A 5 25.20 -17.89 28.88
C ASN A 5 25.88 -17.19 27.71
N LEU A 6 25.91 -17.85 26.54
CA LEU A 6 26.00 -17.11 25.30
C LEU A 6 24.61 -16.50 25.08
N PRO A 7 24.46 -15.16 25.02
CA PRO A 7 23.18 -14.61 24.62
C PRO A 7 22.86 -15.24 23.27
N ALA A 8 21.74 -15.94 23.19
CA ALA A 8 21.13 -16.32 21.92
C ALA A 8 20.65 -15.03 21.24
N ALA A 9 21.58 -14.13 20.91
CA ALA A 9 21.40 -13.02 19.99
C ALA A 9 21.53 -13.52 18.54
N GLY A 10 21.15 -14.78 18.31
CA GLY A 10 21.25 -15.45 17.03
C GLY A 10 19.93 -15.30 16.31
N TRP A 11 19.83 -14.31 15.42
CA TRP A 11 18.81 -14.26 14.37
C TRP A 11 17.37 -14.34 14.88
N ASP A 12 16.90 -13.25 15.47
CA ASP A 12 15.46 -13.03 15.51
C ASP A 12 14.97 -12.64 14.11
N LEU A 13 14.63 -13.65 13.31
CA LEU A 13 14.14 -13.48 11.95
C LEU A 13 12.86 -12.63 11.95
N VAL A 14 12.06 -12.68 13.01
CA VAL A 14 10.83 -11.89 13.13
C VAL A 14 11.17 -10.40 13.16
N SER A 15 12.06 -9.97 14.06
CA SER A 15 12.49 -8.56 14.07
C SER A 15 13.22 -8.15 12.79
N PHE A 16 13.97 -9.03 12.13
CA PHE A 16 14.54 -8.71 10.82
C PHE A 16 13.44 -8.37 9.78
N PHE A 17 12.40 -9.21 9.68
CA PHE A 17 11.31 -8.97 8.75
C PHE A 17 10.45 -7.75 9.14
N GLU A 18 10.24 -7.51 10.42
CA GLU A 18 9.54 -6.31 10.91
C GLU A 18 10.30 -5.03 10.54
N ASN A 19 11.60 -4.97 10.82
CA ASN A 19 12.45 -3.84 10.45
C ASN A 19 12.54 -3.66 8.93
N ALA A 20 12.61 -4.76 8.17
CA ALA A 20 12.62 -4.71 6.72
C ALA A 20 11.28 -4.20 6.16
N ARG A 21 10.14 -4.62 6.73
CA ARG A 21 8.81 -4.13 6.36
C ARG A 21 8.65 -2.66 6.69
N GLU A 22 9.10 -2.22 7.85
CA GLU A 22 9.07 -0.82 8.25
C GLU A 22 9.88 0.05 7.29
N TYR A 23 11.12 -0.35 7.01
CA TYR A 23 11.97 0.37 6.05
C TYR A 23 11.36 0.40 4.65
N ALA A 24 10.84 -0.72 4.15
CA ALA A 24 10.18 -0.79 2.86
C ALA A 24 8.92 0.09 2.81
N SER A 25 8.16 0.17 3.91
CA SER A 25 6.99 1.03 4.02
C SER A 25 7.36 2.50 3.99
N THR A 26 8.38 2.92 4.74
CA THR A 26 8.85 4.31 4.77
C THR A 26 9.47 4.71 3.43
N ALA A 27 10.40 3.92 2.90
CA ALA A 27 11.08 4.21 1.65
C ALA A 27 10.15 4.12 0.45
N GLY A 28 9.32 3.07 0.39
CA GLY A 28 8.29 2.90 -0.65
C GLY A 28 7.23 3.98 -0.58
N GLY A 29 6.78 4.35 0.62
CA GLY A 29 5.85 5.45 0.85
C GLY A 29 6.42 6.79 0.37
N GLY A 30 7.66 7.10 0.74
CA GLY A 30 8.37 8.30 0.29
C GLY A 30 8.53 8.36 -1.24
N LEU A 31 8.93 7.25 -1.86
CA LEU A 31 9.06 7.17 -3.33
C LEU A 31 7.70 7.38 -4.03
N LEU A 32 6.65 6.72 -3.56
CA LEU A 32 5.30 6.88 -4.10
C LEU A 32 4.79 8.31 -3.91
N ALA A 33 5.09 8.95 -2.78
CA ALA A 33 4.70 10.33 -2.52
C ALA A 33 5.41 11.32 -3.48
N LEU A 34 6.69 11.11 -3.76
CA LEU A 34 7.44 11.89 -4.76
C LEU A 34 6.85 11.71 -6.16
N MET A 35 6.58 10.46 -6.57
CA MET A 35 5.96 10.17 -7.86
C MET A 35 4.55 10.75 -7.97
N GLY A 36 3.76 10.68 -6.91
CA GLY A 36 2.44 11.29 -6.81
C GLY A 36 2.51 12.81 -6.98
N THR A 37 3.50 13.44 -6.35
CA THR A 37 3.76 14.88 -6.47
C THR A 37 4.07 15.29 -7.91
N VAL A 38 4.96 14.56 -8.58
CA VAL A 38 5.25 14.81 -10.00
C VAL A 38 3.99 14.63 -10.87
N GLY A 39 3.19 13.60 -10.58
CA GLY A 39 1.92 13.34 -11.28
C GLY A 39 0.91 14.47 -11.13
N VAL A 40 0.72 15.00 -9.91
CA VAL A 40 -0.19 16.12 -9.63
C VAL A 40 0.29 17.39 -10.33
N ILE A 41 1.59 17.71 -10.25
CA ILE A 41 2.16 18.89 -10.91
C ILE A 41 1.93 18.81 -12.42
N TRP A 42 2.25 17.68 -13.04
CA TRP A 42 2.07 17.49 -14.48
C TRP A 42 0.59 17.50 -14.89
N GLY A 43 -0.28 16.87 -14.09
CA GLY A 43 -1.72 16.91 -14.26
C GLY A 43 -2.27 18.34 -14.21
N GLY A 44 -1.80 19.15 -13.27
CA GLY A 44 -2.13 20.57 -13.15
C GLY A 44 -1.69 21.38 -14.38
N VAL A 45 -0.47 21.16 -14.87
CA VAL A 45 0.01 21.81 -16.11
C VAL A 45 -0.87 21.45 -17.30
N LEU A 46 -1.21 20.16 -17.49
CA LEU A 46 -2.09 19.73 -18.57
C LEU A 46 -3.52 20.26 -18.42
N LEU A 47 -4.03 20.34 -17.20
CA LEU A 47 -5.33 20.94 -16.90
C LEU A 47 -5.37 22.39 -17.36
N ILE A 48 -4.39 23.19 -16.95
CA ILE A 48 -4.29 24.60 -17.30
C ILE A 48 -4.15 24.77 -18.81
N LYS A 49 -3.27 23.98 -19.47
CA LYS A 49 -3.14 23.99 -20.93
C LYS A 49 -4.47 23.67 -21.63
N LYS A 50 -5.18 22.63 -21.17
CA LYS A 50 -6.44 22.21 -21.77
C LYS A 50 -7.57 23.23 -21.59
N LEU A 51 -7.59 23.93 -20.45
CA LEU A 51 -8.56 25.00 -20.18
C LEU A 51 -8.27 26.28 -20.99
N MET A 52 -7.00 26.57 -21.28
CA MET A 52 -6.59 27.74 -22.07
C MET A 52 -6.58 27.49 -23.57
N ALA A 53 -6.52 26.23 -24.02
CA ALA A 53 -6.51 25.89 -25.44
C ALA A 53 -7.91 26.03 -26.07
N SER A 54 -7.99 26.68 -27.23
CA SER A 54 -9.12 26.50 -28.16
C SER A 54 -9.18 25.03 -28.61
N GLN A 55 -10.38 24.49 -28.88
CA GLN A 55 -10.83 23.09 -29.15
C GLN A 55 -9.86 22.02 -29.74
N GLN A 56 -8.66 22.37 -30.20
CA GLN A 56 -7.66 21.53 -30.84
C GLN A 56 -6.79 20.70 -29.87
N ASP A 57 -6.82 20.93 -28.56
CA ASP A 57 -6.03 20.13 -27.62
C ASP A 57 -6.65 18.73 -27.41
N GLN A 58 -6.02 17.72 -28.03
CA GLN A 58 -6.44 16.31 -27.99
C GLN A 58 -6.11 15.61 -26.67
N THR A 59 -5.49 16.29 -25.70
CA THR A 59 -5.15 15.69 -24.41
C THR A 59 -6.42 15.20 -23.70
N SER A 60 -6.56 13.90 -23.43
CA SER A 60 -7.79 13.35 -22.82
C SER A 60 -8.07 13.90 -21.41
N TRP A 61 -9.32 14.29 -21.14
CA TRP A 61 -9.76 14.73 -19.80
C TRP A 61 -9.58 13.62 -18.75
N ILE A 62 -9.79 12.36 -19.15
CA ILE A 62 -9.60 11.20 -18.27
C ILE A 62 -8.14 11.09 -17.83
N LYS A 63 -7.19 11.38 -18.72
CA LYS A 63 -5.75 11.36 -18.38
C LYS A 63 -5.41 12.45 -17.37
N ILE A 64 -5.94 13.65 -17.54
CA ILE A 64 -5.69 14.79 -16.64
C ILE A 64 -6.26 14.48 -15.26
N LEU A 65 -7.53 14.08 -15.18
CA LEU A 65 -8.18 13.73 -13.91
C LEU A 65 -7.50 12.50 -13.27
N GLY A 66 -7.14 11.49 -14.06
CA GLY A 66 -6.41 10.33 -13.57
C GLY A 66 -5.06 10.71 -12.95
N LEU A 67 -4.27 11.57 -13.60
CA LEU A 67 -3.00 12.05 -13.05
C LEU A 67 -3.19 12.81 -11.73
N ILE A 68 -4.21 13.67 -11.64
CA ILE A 68 -4.47 14.46 -10.43
C ILE A 68 -4.97 13.56 -9.30
N LEU A 69 -5.93 12.68 -9.57
CA LEU A 69 -6.54 11.82 -8.55
C LEU A 69 -5.59 10.72 -8.09
N VAL A 70 -4.98 9.98 -9.02
CA VAL A 70 -4.02 8.92 -8.69
C VAL A 70 -2.74 9.53 -8.13
N GLY A 71 -2.25 10.64 -8.71
CA GLY A 71 -1.10 11.35 -8.17
C GLY A 71 -1.36 11.89 -6.76
N GLY A 72 -2.54 12.46 -6.52
CA GLY A 72 -2.95 12.95 -5.20
C GLY A 72 -3.09 11.83 -4.18
N ALA A 73 -3.66 10.68 -4.57
CA ALA A 73 -3.76 9.50 -3.71
C ALA A 73 -2.37 8.92 -3.36
N LEU A 74 -1.46 8.85 -4.34
CA LEU A 74 -0.08 8.41 -4.11
C LEU A 74 0.70 9.40 -3.23
N MET A 75 0.48 10.70 -3.41
CA MET A 75 1.05 11.77 -2.57
C MET A 75 0.55 11.69 -1.13
N ALA A 76 -0.75 11.58 -0.92
CA ALA A 76 -1.37 11.66 0.40
C ALA A 76 -1.32 10.34 1.18
N GLY A 77 -1.37 9.20 0.50
CA GLY A 77 -1.53 7.89 1.13
C GLY A 77 -0.48 6.84 0.77
N GLY A 78 0.24 7.00 -0.35
CA GLY A 78 1.41 6.20 -0.72
C GLY A 78 1.31 4.70 -0.41
N PHE A 79 2.33 4.17 0.26
CA PHE A 79 2.41 2.76 0.66
C PHE A 79 1.39 2.38 1.75
N GLY A 80 0.97 3.34 2.57
CA GLY A 80 -0.02 3.14 3.64
C GLY A 80 -1.40 2.73 3.12
N LEU A 81 -1.83 3.25 1.98
CA LEU A 81 -3.10 2.81 1.35
C LEU A 81 -3.04 1.35 0.92
N ILE A 82 -1.90 0.91 0.40
CA ILE A 82 -1.71 -0.47 -0.08
C ILE A 82 -1.64 -1.42 1.11
N SER A 83 -0.91 -1.07 2.17
CA SER A 83 -0.82 -1.89 3.38
C SER A 83 -2.17 -2.02 4.09
N ASN A 84 -2.94 -0.93 4.19
CA ASN A 84 -4.27 -0.97 4.83
C ASN A 84 -5.27 -1.85 4.07
N ILE A 85 -5.22 -1.85 2.73
CA ILE A 85 -6.04 -2.75 1.90
C ILE A 85 -5.59 -4.21 2.09
N ALA A 86 -4.28 -4.46 2.15
CA ALA A 86 -3.73 -5.79 2.36
C ALA A 86 -4.09 -6.36 3.75
N GLU A 87 -4.02 -5.54 4.79
CA GLU A 87 -4.38 -5.90 6.16
C GLU A 87 -5.89 -6.20 6.28
N GLY A 88 -6.76 -5.36 5.72
CA GLY A 88 -8.21 -5.62 5.73
C GLY A 88 -8.63 -6.88 4.95
N GLY A 89 -7.91 -7.22 3.87
CA GLY A 89 -8.10 -8.47 3.13
C GLY A 89 -7.69 -9.70 3.93
N GLN A 90 -6.61 -9.62 4.72
CA GLN A 90 -6.20 -10.69 5.62
C GLN A 90 -7.22 -10.93 6.72
N THR A 91 -7.73 -9.88 7.38
CA THR A 91 -8.77 -10.00 8.41
C THR A 91 -10.03 -10.65 7.85
N THR A 92 -10.45 -10.28 6.63
CA THR A 92 -11.63 -10.90 5.99
C THR A 92 -11.40 -12.40 5.72
N ILE A 93 -10.19 -12.79 5.32
CA ILE A 93 -9.84 -14.21 5.11
C ILE A 93 -9.75 -14.97 6.44
N GLU A 94 -9.20 -14.36 7.50
CA GLU A 94 -9.18 -14.95 8.85
C GLU A 94 -10.60 -15.14 9.40
N ASP A 95 -11.49 -14.16 9.22
CA ASP A 95 -12.88 -14.24 9.66
C ASP A 95 -13.67 -15.31 8.89
N LEU A 96 -13.43 -15.44 7.58
CA LEU A 96 -14.07 -16.45 6.75
C LEU A 96 -13.47 -17.86 6.95
N GLY A 97 -12.16 -17.96 7.15
CA GLY A 97 -11.45 -19.22 7.41
C GLY A 97 -11.70 -19.76 8.81
N GLY A 98 -11.65 -18.91 9.83
CA GLY A 98 -12.00 -19.24 11.22
C GLY A 98 -13.47 -19.61 11.38
N GLY A 99 -14.37 -18.95 10.64
CA GLY A 99 -15.80 -19.32 10.59
C GLY A 99 -16.08 -20.65 9.89
N MET A 100 -15.33 -20.99 8.82
CA MET A 100 -15.48 -22.28 8.11
C MET A 100 -14.98 -23.48 8.91
N ILE A 101 -13.95 -23.33 9.75
CA ILE A 101 -13.46 -24.41 10.63
C ILE A 101 -14.52 -24.77 11.68
N LEU A 102 -15.22 -23.77 12.23
CA LEU A 102 -16.35 -24.03 13.14
C LEU A 102 -17.52 -24.69 12.40
N LEU A 103 -17.83 -24.28 11.16
CA LEU A 103 -18.91 -24.89 10.38
C LEU A 103 -18.66 -26.36 10.01
N GLN A 104 -17.41 -26.75 9.69
CA GLN A 104 -17.06 -28.16 9.48
C GLN A 104 -17.08 -28.98 10.79
N SER A 105 -16.69 -28.38 11.91
CA SER A 105 -16.76 -29.03 13.23
C SER A 105 -18.20 -29.32 13.67
N PHE A 106 -19.16 -28.45 13.35
CA PHE A 106 -20.58 -28.68 13.67
C PHE A 106 -21.30 -29.57 12.63
N GLY A 107 -20.77 -29.71 11.41
CA GLY A 107 -21.33 -30.56 10.36
C GLY A 107 -20.93 -32.04 10.41
N SER A 108 -19.92 -32.40 11.23
CA SER A 108 -19.42 -33.78 11.38
C SER A 108 -19.97 -34.52 12.61
N THR A 109 -20.88 -33.89 13.37
CA THR A 109 -21.54 -34.49 14.56
C THR A 109 -23.03 -34.76 14.38
N ALA A 110 -23.51 -34.90 13.13
CA ALA A 110 -24.85 -35.39 12.82
C ALA A 110 -24.79 -36.80 12.23
#